data_AF-A0A4Q1K723-F1
#
_entry.id   AF-A0A4Q1K723-F1
#
_cell.length_a   1.000
_cell.length_b   1.000
_cell.length_c   1.000
_cell.angle_alpha   90.00
_cell.angle_beta   90.00
_cell.angle_gamma   90.00
#
_symmetry.space_group_name_H-M   'P 1'
#
loop_
_entity.id
_entity.type
_entity.pdbx_description
1 polymer ?
#
loop_
_entity_poly.entity_id
_entity_poly.type
_entity_poly.pdbx_seq_one_letter_code
_entity_poly.pdbx_strand_id
1 'polypeptide(L)'
;MKCFVQRLWIGLFLFAKAVLYAQPIAVVDKRNFTIAPVYVGETAQAFIPIRNSGNQPLLITTVQGSGTPTFDWTKEPILATGNGVVIFKWPTSVPTTTSQMVSITTNASEVPIRVKVNLIVLAKEERDAVVKGTVVDSLHQPIPYVLVVNRHQKQALQSDGEGRFTIKARSIDTLEFHGGSYQTRILPVKAIRDSVQLQPAKPLEESYGPQRKPVKLPLPKPVSKQELVRLKPRGRK
;
A
#
# COMPACT_ATOMS: atom_id res chain seq x y z
N MET A 1 86.75 47.28 -2.71
CA MET A 1 85.56 46.77 -3.44
C MET A 1 85.29 45.33 -3.00
N LYS A 2 84.01 45.01 -2.75
CA LYS A 2 83.43 43.68 -2.46
C LYS A 2 83.68 43.15 -1.04
N CYS A 3 82.68 43.30 -0.16
CA CYS A 3 82.26 42.34 0.89
C CYS A 3 81.34 43.02 1.92
N PHE A 4 80.20 43.59 1.51
CA PHE A 4 79.23 44.11 2.49
C PHE A 4 77.76 44.19 2.01
N VAL A 5 77.32 43.31 1.10
CA VAL A 5 75.90 43.31 0.67
C VAL A 5 75.42 41.87 0.42
N GLN A 6 75.48 41.01 1.42
CA GLN A 6 74.94 39.65 1.27
C GLN A 6 74.48 39.03 2.60
N ARG A 7 73.81 39.80 3.47
CA ARG A 7 73.21 39.25 4.71
C ARG A 7 71.89 39.89 5.13
N LEU A 8 71.11 40.43 4.18
CA LEU A 8 69.85 41.09 4.52
C LEU A 8 68.73 40.82 3.49
N TRP A 9 68.47 39.56 3.11
CA TRP A 9 67.36 39.19 2.21
C TRP A 9 66.81 37.77 2.48
N ILE A 10 66.70 37.34 3.75
CA ILE A 10 66.10 36.02 4.10
C ILE A 10 64.98 36.18 5.16
N GLY A 11 64.43 37.38 5.33
CA GLY A 11 63.48 37.69 6.40
C GLY A 11 62.10 38.20 5.96
N LEU A 12 61.63 37.92 4.73
CA LEU A 12 60.38 38.53 4.22
C LEU A 12 59.51 37.60 3.35
N PHE A 13 59.47 36.29 3.62
CA PHE A 13 58.62 35.39 2.81
C PHE A 13 58.03 34.19 3.57
N LEU A 14 57.59 34.38 4.81
CA LEU A 14 56.85 33.35 5.56
C LEU A 14 55.64 33.91 6.32
N PHE A 15 54.79 34.66 5.60
CA PHE A 15 53.38 34.80 5.96
C PHE A 15 52.53 34.55 4.71
N ALA A 16 52.67 33.35 4.13
CA ALA A 16 51.59 32.78 3.34
C ALA A 16 50.44 32.47 4.33
N LYS A 17 49.64 33.49 4.65
CA LYS A 17 48.37 33.28 5.33
C LYS A 17 47.58 32.36 4.42
N ALA A 18 47.40 31.11 4.86
CA ALA A 18 46.40 30.23 4.31
C ALA A 18 45.04 30.93 4.45
N VAL A 19 44.65 31.66 3.42
CA VAL A 19 43.26 32.05 3.23
C VAL A 19 42.56 30.72 2.97
N LEU A 20 42.03 30.10 4.03
CA LEU A 20 40.97 29.12 3.86
C LEU A 20 39.90 29.84 3.05
N TYR A 21 39.82 29.52 1.75
CA TYR A 21 38.78 30.03 0.89
C TYR A 21 37.47 29.61 1.53
N ALA A 22 36.82 30.56 2.18
CA ALA A 22 35.53 30.36 2.75
C ALA A 22 34.58 30.12 1.57
N GLN A 23 33.94 28.97 1.51
CA GLN A 23 33.07 28.58 0.41
C GLN A 23 31.79 27.97 0.99
N PRO A 24 30.62 28.28 0.42
CA PRO A 24 29.40 27.56 0.77
C PRO A 24 29.51 26.11 0.26
N ILE A 25 28.96 25.14 1.00
CA ILE A 25 28.96 23.73 0.59
C ILE A 25 27.55 23.19 0.78
N ALA A 26 26.86 22.91 -0.32
CA ALA A 26 25.53 22.31 -0.29
C ALA A 26 25.62 20.78 -0.14
N VAL A 27 24.94 20.25 0.87
CA VAL A 27 24.87 18.81 1.13
C VAL A 27 23.42 18.37 1.21
N VAL A 28 23.10 17.27 0.51
CA VAL A 28 21.81 16.58 0.58
C VAL A 28 22.10 15.12 0.93
N ASP A 29 21.62 14.68 2.09
CA ASP A 29 21.96 13.35 2.63
C ASP A 29 21.37 12.20 1.81
N LYS A 30 20.20 12.42 1.19
CA LYS A 30 19.49 11.41 0.39
C LYS A 30 19.20 11.95 -1.00
N ARG A 31 19.50 11.15 -2.02
CA ARG A 31 19.19 11.48 -3.43
C ARG A 31 17.91 10.83 -3.94
N ASN A 32 17.29 9.96 -3.17
CA ASN A 32 16.04 9.30 -3.53
C ASN A 32 14.99 9.57 -2.44
N PHE A 33 13.90 10.21 -2.82
CA PHE A 33 12.75 10.47 -1.97
C PHE A 33 11.57 9.68 -2.50
N THR A 34 10.81 9.06 -1.61
CA THR A 34 9.60 8.33 -1.98
C THR A 34 8.45 8.91 -1.18
N ILE A 35 7.47 9.45 -1.88
CA ILE A 35 6.22 9.92 -1.30
C ILE A 35 5.35 8.66 -1.11
N ALA A 36 4.69 8.56 0.05
CA ALA A 36 3.71 7.51 0.28
C ALA A 36 2.61 7.58 -0.80
N PRO A 37 1.94 6.47 -1.14
CA PRO A 37 0.81 6.52 -2.07
C PRO A 37 -0.23 7.54 -1.61
N VAL A 38 -0.63 8.42 -2.52
CA VAL A 38 -1.65 9.46 -2.30
C VAL A 38 -2.84 9.19 -3.19
N TYR A 39 -4.03 9.61 -2.79
CA TYR A 39 -5.22 9.48 -3.63
C TYR A 39 -5.44 10.73 -4.50
N VAL A 40 -6.18 10.57 -5.60
CA VAL A 40 -6.59 11.70 -6.44
C VAL A 40 -7.22 12.82 -5.60
N GLY A 41 -6.74 14.05 -5.81
CA GLY A 41 -7.18 15.24 -5.07
C GLY A 41 -6.47 15.48 -3.74
N GLU A 42 -5.64 14.54 -3.26
CA GLU A 42 -4.81 14.76 -2.07
C GLU A 42 -3.52 15.50 -2.39
N THR A 43 -2.83 15.97 -1.36
CA THR A 43 -1.59 16.72 -1.51
C THR A 43 -0.38 15.80 -1.60
N ALA A 44 0.30 15.78 -2.75
CA ALA A 44 1.55 15.07 -2.96
C ALA A 44 2.75 16.00 -2.78
N GLN A 45 3.50 15.87 -1.68
CA GLN A 45 4.68 16.70 -1.43
C GLN A 45 5.86 15.90 -0.88
N ALA A 46 7.08 16.32 -1.26
CA ALA A 46 8.32 15.83 -0.68
C ALA A 46 9.15 17.02 -0.17
N PHE A 47 9.72 16.86 1.03
CA PHE A 47 10.63 17.81 1.64
C PHE A 47 12.06 17.32 1.44
N ILE A 48 12.84 18.07 0.68
CA ILE A 48 14.23 17.77 0.37
C ILE A 48 15.10 18.70 1.22
N PRO A 49 15.68 18.21 2.33
CA PRO A 49 16.52 19.02 3.19
C PRO A 49 17.86 19.31 2.49
N ILE A 50 18.32 20.55 2.62
CA ILE A 50 19.62 21.00 2.12
C ILE A 50 20.38 21.61 3.28
N ARG A 51 21.57 21.09 3.55
CA ARG A 51 22.45 21.62 4.61
C ARG A 51 23.59 22.40 4.00
N ASN A 52 23.89 23.56 4.58
CA ASN A 52 25.13 24.26 4.31
C ASN A 52 26.23 23.75 5.24
N SER A 53 27.17 22.95 4.71
CA SER A 53 28.33 22.46 5.49
C SER A 53 29.56 23.35 5.31
N GLY A 54 29.42 24.46 4.59
CA GLY A 54 30.46 25.46 4.40
C GLY A 54 30.46 26.52 5.50
N ASN A 55 31.38 27.47 5.37
CA ASN A 55 31.55 28.60 6.29
C ASN A 55 31.11 29.95 5.71
N GLN A 56 30.51 29.95 4.51
CA GLN A 56 29.81 31.11 3.92
C GLN A 56 28.34 30.80 3.66
N PRO A 57 27.46 31.81 3.54
CA PRO A 57 26.05 31.59 3.23
C PRO A 57 25.82 30.87 1.89
N LEU A 58 24.97 29.85 1.93
CA LEU A 58 24.52 29.08 0.77
C LEU A 58 23.18 29.63 0.28
N LEU A 59 23.07 29.90 -1.01
CA LEU A 59 21.83 30.34 -1.64
C LEU A 59 21.38 29.31 -2.68
N ILE A 60 20.10 28.91 -2.60
CA ILE A 60 19.45 28.09 -3.61
C ILE A 60 18.95 29.03 -4.72
N THR A 61 19.63 29.01 -5.86
CA THR A 61 19.36 29.95 -6.96
C THR A 61 18.21 29.48 -7.83
N THR A 62 18.13 28.18 -8.11
CA THR A 62 17.10 27.64 -9.01
C THR A 62 16.77 26.21 -8.62
N VAL A 63 15.47 25.90 -8.67
CA VAL A 63 14.96 24.53 -8.54
C VAL A 63 14.12 24.24 -9.78
N GLN A 64 14.41 23.14 -10.45
CA GLN A 64 13.71 22.69 -11.66
C GLN A 64 13.45 21.19 -11.58
N GLY A 65 12.44 20.72 -12.30
CA GLY A 65 12.23 19.29 -12.50
C GLY A 65 11.46 19.01 -13.77
N SER A 66 11.41 17.73 -14.14
CA SER A 66 10.65 17.26 -15.29
C SER A 66 9.13 17.26 -15.02
N GLY A 67 8.32 17.41 -16.07
CA GLY A 67 6.86 17.33 -15.99
C GLY A 67 6.19 18.63 -15.52
N THR A 68 5.19 18.52 -14.65
CA THR A 68 4.40 19.64 -14.13
C THR A 68 4.48 19.85 -12.60
N PRO A 69 5.61 19.58 -11.92
CA PRO A 69 5.72 19.86 -10.49
C PRO A 69 5.74 21.36 -10.22
N THR A 70 5.27 21.73 -9.04
CA THR A 70 5.47 23.07 -8.48
C THR A 70 6.52 22.99 -7.37
N PHE A 71 7.37 24.01 -7.29
CA PHE A 71 8.44 24.09 -6.30
C PHE A 71 8.26 25.28 -5.38
N ASP A 72 8.57 25.06 -4.11
CA ASP A 72 8.80 26.10 -3.13
C ASP A 72 10.13 25.79 -2.43
N TRP A 73 10.87 26.79 -1.98
CA TRP A 73 12.16 26.57 -1.34
C TRP A 73 12.61 27.76 -0.50
N THR A 74 13.53 27.52 0.42
CA THR A 74 14.19 28.58 1.21
C THR A 74 14.86 29.60 0.28
N LYS A 75 14.32 30.83 0.25
CA LYS A 75 14.81 31.92 -0.63
C LYS A 75 15.91 32.73 0.04
N GLU A 76 15.91 32.76 1.36
CA GLU A 76 16.90 33.44 2.16
C GLU A 76 18.24 32.68 2.13
N PRO A 77 19.37 33.37 2.23
CA PRO A 77 20.67 32.72 2.38
C PRO A 77 20.71 31.81 3.62
N ILE A 78 21.07 30.56 3.42
CA ILE A 78 21.28 29.56 4.47
C ILE A 78 22.65 29.81 5.08
N LEU A 79 22.68 30.29 6.33
CA LEU A 79 23.93 30.57 7.05
C LEU A 79 24.82 29.33 7.17
N ALA A 80 26.10 29.53 7.52
CA ALA A 80 27.03 28.44 7.79
C ALA A 80 26.42 27.46 8.80
N THR A 81 26.56 26.15 8.53
CA THR A 81 25.96 25.04 9.29
C THR A 81 24.42 25.03 9.38
N GLY A 82 23.76 25.97 8.71
CA GLY A 82 22.30 26.08 8.64
C GLY A 82 21.65 25.06 7.70
N ASN A 83 20.33 24.98 7.78
CA ASN A 83 19.50 24.11 6.95
C ASN A 83 18.47 24.94 6.18
N GLY A 84 18.23 24.55 4.93
CA GLY A 84 17.11 24.99 4.11
C GLY A 84 16.33 23.77 3.60
N VAL A 85 15.23 24.04 2.89
CA VAL A 85 14.37 23.01 2.35
C VAL A 85 13.92 23.37 0.94
N VAL A 86 13.86 22.34 0.08
CA VAL A 86 13.15 22.39 -1.19
C VAL A 86 11.89 21.53 -1.06
N ILE A 87 10.75 22.12 -1.35
CA ILE A 87 9.43 21.50 -1.32
C ILE A 87 9.03 21.20 -2.76
N PHE A 88 8.99 19.92 -3.10
CA PHE A 88 8.43 19.43 -4.35
C PHE A 88 6.93 19.19 -4.15
N LYS A 89 6.09 19.69 -5.06
CA LYS A 89 4.64 19.49 -5.06
C LYS A 89 4.20 18.93 -6.41
N TRP A 90 3.38 17.86 -6.42
CA TRP A 90 2.89 17.24 -7.65
C TRP A 90 1.36 17.33 -7.77
N PRO A 91 0.81 17.63 -8.96
CA PRO A 91 -0.65 17.62 -9.17
C PRO A 91 -1.20 16.19 -9.13
N THR A 92 -2.25 15.98 -8.34
CA THR A 92 -2.88 14.67 -8.12
C THR A 92 -4.24 14.55 -8.81
N SER A 93 -4.45 15.25 -9.93
CA SER A 93 -5.73 15.25 -10.66
C SER A 93 -6.04 13.92 -11.36
N VAL A 94 -5.03 13.11 -11.65
CA VAL A 94 -5.15 11.83 -12.37
C VAL A 94 -4.31 10.76 -11.67
N PRO A 95 -4.82 9.51 -11.54
CA PRO A 95 -4.01 8.40 -11.04
C PRO A 95 -2.78 8.18 -11.92
N THR A 96 -1.60 8.10 -11.32
CA THR A 96 -0.35 7.94 -12.04
C THR A 96 0.74 7.37 -11.14
N THR A 97 1.65 6.59 -11.70
CA THR A 97 2.90 6.21 -11.03
C THR A 97 4.04 6.84 -11.79
N THR A 98 4.86 7.62 -11.10
CA THR A 98 5.90 8.39 -11.77
C THR A 98 7.15 8.57 -10.91
N SER A 99 8.24 8.87 -11.58
CA SER A 99 9.51 9.20 -10.95
C SER A 99 10.09 10.44 -11.61
N GLN A 100 10.29 11.48 -10.81
CA GLN A 100 10.68 12.80 -11.29
C GLN A 100 12.09 13.15 -10.83
N MET A 101 12.88 13.73 -11.72
CA MET A 101 14.20 14.24 -11.39
C MET A 101 14.08 15.73 -11.05
N VAL A 102 14.56 16.10 -9.87
CA VAL A 102 14.64 17.49 -9.41
C VAL A 102 16.11 17.90 -9.42
N SER A 103 16.40 19.02 -10.09
CA SER A 103 17.71 19.64 -10.16
C SER A 103 17.71 20.92 -9.34
N ILE A 104 18.66 20.99 -8.40
CA ILE A 104 18.80 22.10 -7.46
C ILE A 104 20.15 22.76 -7.72
N THR A 105 20.11 24.01 -8.14
CA THR A 105 21.29 24.83 -8.39
C THR A 105 21.51 25.78 -7.22
N THR A 106 22.77 25.98 -6.85
CA THR A 106 23.17 26.84 -5.73
C THR A 106 24.34 27.71 -6.13
N ASN A 107 24.69 28.70 -5.31
CA ASN A 107 25.91 29.48 -5.48
C ASN A 107 27.22 28.73 -5.12
N ALA A 108 27.12 27.50 -4.60
CA ALA A 108 28.30 26.71 -4.18
C ALA A 108 28.95 25.92 -5.32
N SER A 109 28.22 25.60 -6.38
CA SER A 109 28.69 24.78 -7.49
C SER A 109 27.85 25.05 -8.74
N GLU A 110 28.50 25.07 -9.90
CA GLU A 110 27.82 25.12 -11.20
C GLU A 110 27.11 23.80 -11.54
N VAL A 111 27.52 22.70 -10.93
CA VAL A 111 26.90 21.39 -11.13
C VAL A 111 25.66 21.25 -10.25
N PRO A 112 24.45 21.11 -10.83
CA PRO A 112 23.23 21.00 -10.04
C PRO A 112 23.19 19.70 -9.23
N ILE A 113 22.67 19.79 -8.01
CA ILE A 113 22.37 18.63 -7.18
C ILE A 113 21.10 17.99 -7.74
N ARG A 114 21.21 16.73 -8.18
CA ARG A 114 20.08 15.96 -8.72
C ARG A 114 19.54 14.99 -7.67
N VAL A 115 18.23 15.06 -7.44
CA VAL A 115 17.49 14.14 -6.58
C VAL A 115 16.30 13.55 -7.33
N LYS A 116 15.99 12.29 -7.06
CA LYS A 116 14.88 11.55 -7.65
C LYS A 116 13.73 11.48 -6.64
N VAL A 117 12.51 11.79 -7.08
CA VAL A 117 11.29 11.71 -6.29
C VAL A 117 10.35 10.70 -6.92
N ASN A 118 10.04 9.62 -6.20
CA ASN A 118 9.08 8.60 -6.60
C ASN A 118 7.71 8.89 -5.99
N LEU A 119 6.66 8.73 -6.78
CA LEU A 119 5.27 9.01 -6.39
C LEU A 119 4.33 8.00 -7.03
N ILE A 120 3.30 7.63 -6.27
CA ILE A 120 2.13 6.90 -6.75
C ILE A 120 0.88 7.70 -6.35
N VAL A 121 0.09 8.09 -7.34
CA VAL A 121 -1.25 8.66 -7.20
C VAL A 121 -2.26 7.57 -7.56
N LEU A 122 -3.05 7.16 -6.58
CA LEU A 122 -4.07 6.12 -6.68
C LEU A 122 -5.44 6.73 -6.98
N ALA A 123 -6.30 5.97 -7.64
CA ALA A 123 -7.69 6.40 -7.86
C ALA A 123 -8.42 6.48 -6.51
N LYS A 124 -9.33 7.45 -6.35
CA LYS A 124 -10.06 7.63 -5.08
C LYS A 124 -10.86 6.38 -4.71
N GLU A 125 -11.29 5.63 -5.71
CA GLU A 125 -12.05 4.39 -5.59
C GLU A 125 -11.23 3.22 -5.03
N GLU A 126 -9.90 3.31 -5.08
CA GLU A 126 -8.98 2.34 -4.50
C GLU A 126 -8.75 2.57 -3.00
N ARG A 127 -9.31 3.64 -2.43
CA ARG A 127 -9.20 3.93 -1.01
C ARG A 127 -10.02 2.93 -0.20
N ASP A 128 -9.38 2.32 0.79
CA ASP A 128 -10.09 1.55 1.81
C ASP A 128 -11.08 2.45 2.54
N ALA A 129 -12.35 2.08 2.49
CA ALA A 129 -13.42 2.69 3.23
C ALA A 129 -14.02 1.69 4.22
N VAL A 130 -14.67 2.22 5.26
CA VAL A 130 -15.47 1.40 6.18
C VAL A 130 -16.88 1.35 5.63
N VAL A 131 -17.28 0.18 5.14
CA VAL A 131 -18.64 -0.09 4.65
C VAL A 131 -19.47 -0.61 5.80
N LYS A 132 -20.62 0.01 6.05
CA LYS A 132 -21.57 -0.35 7.10
C LYS A 132 -22.94 -0.58 6.49
N GLY A 133 -23.73 -1.44 7.12
CA GLY A 133 -25.12 -1.62 6.78
C GLY A 133 -25.78 -2.69 7.63
N THR A 134 -27.04 -2.97 7.35
CA THR A 134 -27.83 -4.02 8.01
C THR A 134 -28.29 -5.04 6.97
N VAL A 135 -28.05 -6.33 7.24
CA VAL A 135 -28.60 -7.39 6.42
C VAL A 135 -30.03 -7.67 6.86
N VAL A 136 -30.97 -7.64 5.92
CA VAL A 136 -32.41 -7.80 6.21
C VAL A 136 -33.04 -8.83 5.28
N ASP A 137 -34.19 -9.38 5.64
CA ASP A 137 -34.98 -10.27 4.80
C ASP A 137 -35.99 -9.51 3.92
N SER A 138 -36.89 -10.24 3.24
CA SER A 138 -37.94 -9.65 2.43
C SER A 138 -38.98 -8.82 3.19
N LEU A 139 -39.08 -9.00 4.50
CA LEU A 139 -39.96 -8.26 5.40
C LEU A 139 -39.22 -7.13 6.13
N HIS A 140 -37.99 -6.81 5.72
CA HIS A 140 -37.09 -5.84 6.35
C HIS A 140 -36.71 -6.20 7.80
N GLN A 141 -36.85 -7.47 8.19
CA GLN A 141 -36.40 -7.95 9.49
C GLN A 141 -34.88 -8.22 9.44
N PRO A 142 -34.12 -7.84 10.47
CA PRO A 142 -32.68 -8.05 10.50
C PRO A 142 -32.34 -9.55 10.51
N ILE A 143 -31.34 -9.92 9.73
CA ILE A 143 -30.82 -11.30 9.67
C ILE A 143 -29.49 -11.34 10.45
N PRO A 144 -29.46 -11.99 11.63
CA PRO A 144 -28.24 -12.08 12.42
C PRO A 144 -27.26 -13.11 11.84
N TYR A 145 -25.98 -12.96 12.19
CA TYR A 145 -24.91 -13.91 11.88
C TYR A 145 -24.70 -14.22 10.38
N VAL A 146 -25.07 -13.28 9.50
CA VAL A 146 -24.79 -13.39 8.06
C VAL A 146 -23.29 -13.20 7.85
N LEU A 147 -22.66 -14.15 7.15
CA LEU A 147 -21.26 -14.05 6.78
C LEU A 147 -21.11 -13.06 5.62
N VAL A 148 -20.43 -11.95 5.86
CA VAL A 148 -20.08 -10.92 4.89
C VAL A 148 -18.62 -11.10 4.48
N VAL A 149 -18.37 -11.37 3.20
CA VAL A 149 -17.05 -11.69 2.67
C VAL A 149 -16.64 -10.62 1.66
N ASN A 150 -15.52 -9.93 1.91
CA ASN A 150 -14.80 -9.18 0.90
C ASN A 150 -13.76 -10.09 0.25
N ARG A 151 -14.06 -10.58 -0.96
CA ARG A 151 -13.17 -11.52 -1.67
C ARG A 151 -11.86 -10.89 -2.12
N HIS A 152 -11.86 -9.62 -2.46
CA HIS A 152 -10.66 -8.95 -2.90
C HIS A 152 -9.66 -8.81 -1.75
N GLN A 153 -10.13 -8.40 -0.57
CA GLN A 153 -9.27 -8.20 0.59
C GLN A 153 -9.03 -9.48 1.42
N LYS A 154 -9.65 -10.60 1.02
CA LYS A 154 -9.64 -11.87 1.77
C LYS A 154 -10.09 -11.68 3.23
N GLN A 155 -11.08 -10.80 3.43
CA GLN A 155 -11.67 -10.53 4.73
C GLN A 155 -13.07 -11.15 4.80
N ALA A 156 -13.43 -11.66 5.96
CA ALA A 156 -14.76 -12.13 6.25
C ALA A 156 -15.12 -11.76 7.69
N LEU A 157 -16.39 -11.43 7.92
CA LEU A 157 -16.94 -11.19 9.24
C LEU A 157 -18.40 -11.63 9.27
N GLN A 158 -18.97 -11.81 10.47
CA GLN A 158 -20.39 -12.06 10.62
C GLN A 158 -21.11 -10.78 11.07
N SER A 159 -22.34 -10.58 10.59
CA SER A 159 -23.22 -9.57 11.14
C SER A 159 -23.56 -9.86 12.61
N ASP A 160 -23.85 -8.82 13.39
CA ASP A 160 -24.23 -8.95 14.78
C ASP A 160 -25.67 -9.49 14.96
N GLY A 161 -26.14 -9.56 16.22
CA GLY A 161 -27.50 -10.02 16.53
C GLY A 161 -28.62 -9.11 15.99
N GLU A 162 -28.31 -7.89 15.58
CA GLU A 162 -29.22 -6.94 14.94
C GLU A 162 -29.01 -6.91 13.41
N GLY A 163 -28.24 -7.86 12.87
CA GLY A 163 -27.94 -7.96 11.44
C GLY A 163 -26.99 -6.87 10.91
N ARG A 164 -26.39 -6.05 11.78
CA ARG A 164 -25.47 -4.99 11.37
C ARG A 164 -24.10 -5.57 11.04
N PHE A 165 -23.46 -5.01 10.01
CA PHE A 165 -22.11 -5.37 9.62
C PHE A 165 -21.25 -4.12 9.45
N THR A 166 -19.93 -4.26 9.62
CA THR A 166 -18.95 -3.20 9.40
C THR A 166 -17.67 -3.84 8.86
N ILE A 167 -17.40 -3.67 7.57
CA ILE A 167 -16.25 -4.29 6.88
C ILE A 167 -15.39 -3.23 6.20
N LYS A 168 -14.07 -3.43 6.15
CA LYS A 168 -13.19 -2.61 5.31
C LYS A 168 -13.28 -3.09 3.86
N ALA A 169 -13.49 -2.16 2.94
CA ALA A 169 -13.56 -2.46 1.53
C ALA A 169 -13.29 -1.21 0.69
N ARG A 170 -12.77 -1.42 -0.52
CA ARG A 170 -12.63 -0.35 -1.52
C ARG A 170 -13.94 -0.21 -2.28
N SER A 171 -14.22 0.94 -2.88
CA SER A 171 -15.50 1.15 -3.58
C SER A 171 -15.66 0.28 -4.84
N ILE A 172 -14.54 -0.23 -5.38
CA ILE A 172 -14.48 -1.21 -6.47
C ILE A 172 -14.67 -2.66 -6.01
N ASP A 173 -14.59 -2.95 -4.71
CA ASP A 173 -14.71 -4.32 -4.22
C ASP A 173 -16.16 -4.84 -4.34
N THR A 174 -16.29 -6.16 -4.29
CA THR A 174 -17.58 -6.85 -4.17
C THR A 174 -17.66 -7.57 -2.81
N LEU A 175 -18.83 -7.48 -2.20
CA LEU A 175 -19.16 -8.18 -0.96
C LEU A 175 -20.13 -9.32 -1.26
N GLU A 176 -19.84 -10.49 -0.72
CA GLU A 176 -20.72 -11.65 -0.74
C GLU A 176 -21.37 -11.84 0.63
N PHE A 177 -22.66 -12.13 0.64
CA PHE A 177 -23.47 -12.30 1.84
C PHE A 177 -24.02 -13.72 1.87
N HIS A 178 -23.68 -14.49 2.90
CA HIS A 178 -24.11 -15.87 3.08
C HIS A 178 -24.94 -15.99 4.36
N GLY A 179 -26.23 -16.27 4.22
CA GLY A 179 -27.13 -16.61 5.32
C GLY A 179 -27.63 -18.04 5.16
N GLY A 180 -27.59 -18.85 6.22
CA GLY A 180 -27.82 -20.30 6.10
C GLY A 180 -29.13 -20.73 5.41
N SER A 181 -30.21 -19.96 5.60
CA SER A 181 -31.52 -20.20 4.98
C SER A 181 -31.83 -19.24 3.81
N TYR A 182 -30.84 -18.50 3.33
CA TYR A 182 -30.98 -17.45 2.33
C TYR A 182 -30.09 -17.72 1.11
N GLN A 183 -30.47 -17.16 -0.03
CA GLN A 183 -29.63 -17.17 -1.22
C GLN A 183 -28.41 -16.29 -1.01
N THR A 184 -27.24 -16.77 -1.43
CA THR A 184 -26.03 -15.94 -1.46
C THR A 184 -26.26 -14.74 -2.36
N ARG A 185 -25.98 -13.54 -1.85
CA ARG A 185 -26.06 -12.31 -2.62
C ARG A 185 -24.67 -11.71 -2.80
N ILE A 186 -24.35 -11.28 -4.00
CA ILE A 186 -23.08 -10.63 -4.33
C ILE A 186 -23.38 -9.21 -4.78
N LEU A 187 -22.80 -8.21 -4.13
CA LEU A 187 -23.03 -6.80 -4.43
C LEU A 187 -21.72 -6.03 -4.52
N PRO A 188 -21.56 -5.12 -5.50
CA PRO A 188 -20.46 -4.17 -5.47
C PRO A 188 -20.66 -3.19 -4.30
N VAL A 189 -19.57 -2.76 -3.66
CA VAL A 189 -19.62 -1.84 -2.50
C VAL A 189 -20.44 -0.59 -2.78
N LYS A 190 -20.30 0.01 -3.98
CA LYS A 190 -21.08 1.18 -4.41
C LYS A 190 -22.60 0.99 -4.45
N ALA A 191 -23.09 -0.24 -4.52
CA ALA A 191 -24.52 -0.56 -4.51
C ALA A 191 -25.07 -0.76 -3.08
N ILE A 192 -24.18 -0.88 -2.09
CA ILE A 192 -24.54 -1.05 -0.69
C ILE A 192 -24.80 0.35 -0.12
N ARG A 193 -26.04 0.56 0.32
CA ARG A 193 -26.44 1.77 1.04
C ARG A 193 -26.55 1.43 2.52
N ASP A 194 -27.73 1.56 3.11
CA ASP A 194 -27.95 1.30 4.53
C ASP A 194 -28.31 -0.15 4.82
N SER A 195 -28.90 -0.86 3.85
CA SER A 195 -29.33 -2.25 4.04
C SER A 195 -29.06 -3.14 2.82
N VAL A 196 -28.93 -4.44 3.10
CA VAL A 196 -28.76 -5.50 2.10
C VAL A 196 -29.85 -6.54 2.31
N GLN A 197 -30.77 -6.62 1.35
CA GLN A 197 -31.89 -7.56 1.41
C GLN A 197 -31.46 -8.95 0.92
N LEU A 198 -31.70 -10.01 1.69
CA LEU A 198 -31.52 -11.39 1.23
C LEU A 198 -32.87 -12.03 0.93
N GLN A 199 -32.89 -12.89 -0.09
CA GLN A 199 -34.06 -13.69 -0.43
C GLN A 199 -33.92 -15.06 0.22
N PRO A 200 -35.00 -15.64 0.76
CA PRO A 200 -34.98 -17.02 1.24
C PRO A 200 -34.45 -17.97 0.17
N ALA A 201 -33.64 -18.94 0.58
CA ALA A 201 -33.25 -20.03 -0.30
C ALA A 201 -34.52 -20.72 -0.79
N LYS A 202 -34.59 -21.03 -2.09
CA LYS A 202 -35.67 -21.90 -2.57
C LYS A 202 -35.59 -23.19 -1.74
N PRO A 203 -36.71 -23.69 -1.20
CA PRO A 203 -36.74 -25.02 -0.62
C PRO A 203 -36.07 -25.95 -1.62
N LEU A 204 -35.15 -26.78 -1.13
CA LEU A 204 -34.73 -27.92 -1.92
C LEU A 204 -36.03 -28.67 -2.16
N GLU A 205 -36.62 -28.55 -3.35
CA GLU A 205 -37.62 -29.51 -3.79
C GLU A 205 -36.92 -30.84 -3.56
N GLU A 206 -37.44 -31.62 -2.61
CA GLU A 206 -36.96 -32.95 -2.35
C GLU A 206 -37.05 -33.64 -3.70
N SER A 207 -35.90 -33.76 -4.37
CA SER A 207 -35.69 -34.72 -5.42
C SER A 207 -35.70 -36.08 -4.73
N TYR A 208 -36.87 -36.47 -4.23
CA TYR A 208 -37.30 -37.83 -4.16
C TYR A 208 -37.37 -38.30 -5.62
N GLY A 209 -36.19 -38.55 -6.20
CA GLY A 209 -36.10 -39.45 -7.33
C GLY A 209 -36.89 -40.71 -6.98
N PRO A 210 -37.59 -41.31 -7.95
CA PRO A 210 -38.49 -42.43 -7.70
C PRO A 210 -37.77 -43.44 -6.83
N GLN A 211 -38.34 -43.76 -5.66
CA GLN A 211 -37.74 -44.69 -4.72
C GLN A 211 -37.32 -45.93 -5.49
N ARG A 212 -36.02 -46.20 -5.55
CA ARG A 212 -35.49 -47.36 -6.27
C ARG A 212 -36.20 -48.56 -5.69
N LYS A 213 -36.95 -49.28 -6.53
CA LYS A 213 -37.60 -50.54 -6.14
C LYS A 213 -36.58 -51.38 -5.37
N PRO A 214 -36.95 -51.95 -4.21
CA PRO A 214 -36.02 -52.76 -3.44
C PRO A 214 -35.42 -53.83 -4.35
N VAL A 215 -34.10 -53.81 -4.48
CA VAL A 215 -33.38 -54.82 -5.25
C VAL A 215 -33.67 -56.16 -4.57
N LYS A 216 -34.38 -57.05 -5.27
CA LYS A 216 -34.59 -58.41 -4.81
C LYS A 216 -33.21 -59.07 -4.74
N LEU A 217 -32.60 -59.12 -3.57
CA LEU A 217 -31.34 -59.83 -3.41
C LEU A 217 -31.58 -61.30 -3.78
N PRO A 218 -30.75 -61.88 -4.67
CA PRO A 218 -30.85 -63.30 -4.95
C PRO A 218 -30.60 -64.08 -3.66
N LEU A 219 -31.49 -65.01 -3.35
CA LEU A 219 -31.32 -65.92 -2.21
C LEU A 219 -29.97 -66.63 -2.31
N PRO A 220 -29.21 -66.76 -1.21
CA PRO A 220 -27.95 -67.48 -1.22
C PRO A 220 -28.19 -68.92 -1.72
N LYS A 221 -27.38 -69.35 -2.69
CA LYS A 221 -27.44 -70.72 -3.20
C LYS A 221 -27.20 -71.69 -2.04
N PRO A 222 -27.95 -72.81 -1.96
CA PRO A 222 -27.74 -73.80 -0.92
C PRO A 222 -26.31 -74.32 -0.98
N VAL A 223 -25.58 -74.20 0.14
CA VAL A 223 -24.22 -74.71 0.30
C VAL A 223 -24.25 -76.22 0.11
N SER A 224 -23.40 -76.73 -0.80
CA SER A 224 -23.36 -78.17 -1.07
C SER A 224 -22.82 -78.92 0.16
N LYS A 225 -23.36 -80.12 0.43
CA LYS A 225 -22.97 -80.96 1.59
C LYS A 225 -21.47 -81.28 1.66
N GLN A 226 -20.73 -81.11 0.58
CA GLN A 226 -19.28 -81.37 0.55
C GLN A 226 -18.46 -80.26 1.23
N GLU A 227 -19.00 -79.03 1.32
CA GLU A 227 -18.30 -77.89 1.91
C GLU A 227 -18.39 -77.87 3.44
N LEU A 228 -19.37 -78.57 4.02
CA LEU A 228 -19.57 -78.67 5.47
C LEU A 228 -18.51 -79.53 6.18
N VAL A 229 -17.74 -80.36 5.46
CA VAL A 229 -16.77 -81.31 6.05
C VAL A 229 -15.41 -80.67 6.36
N ARG A 230 -15.11 -79.49 5.78
CA ARG A 230 -13.83 -78.80 6.03
C ARG A 230 -13.78 -77.97 7.33
N LEU A 231 -14.92 -77.79 8.00
CA LEU A 231 -15.00 -77.04 9.26
C LEU A 231 -14.92 -77.99 10.47
N LYS A 232 -13.81 -78.73 10.62
CA LYS A 232 -13.46 -79.35 11.91
C LYS A 232 -12.44 -78.47 12.63
N PRO A 233 -12.73 -77.98 13.85
CA PRO A 233 -11.78 -77.17 14.60
C PRO A 233 -10.58 -78.03 15.05
N ARG A 234 -9.37 -77.59 14.71
CA ARG A 234 -8.12 -78.08 15.33
C ARG A 234 -8.12 -77.61 16.78
N GLY A 235 -8.38 -78.53 17.70
CA GLY A 235 -8.18 -78.30 19.13
C GLY A 235 -6.72 -77.93 19.42
N ARG A 236 -6.52 -76.89 20.22
CA ARG A 236 -5.25 -76.64 20.91
C ARG A 236 -5.48 -76.88 22.40
N LYS A 237 -4.67 -77.80 22.94
CA LYS A 237 -4.35 -77.91 24.35
C LYS A 237 -3.45 -76.74 24.75
#